data_AF-A0A3M1IKN3-F1
#
_entry.id   AF-A0A3M1IKN3-F1
#
_cell.length_a   1.000
_cell.length_b   1.000
_cell.length_c   1.000
_cell.angle_alpha   90.00
_cell.angle_beta   90.00
_cell.angle_gamma   90.00
#
_symmetry.space_group_name_H-M   'P 1'
#
loop_
_entity.id
_entity.type
_entity.pdbx_description
1 polymer ?
#
loop_
_entity_poly.entity_id
_entity_poly.type
_entity_poly.pdbx_seq_one_letter_code
_entity_poly.pdbx_strand_id
1 'polypeptide(L)'
;MLLPSKYVRYVFFYLAIVNSLGVGAQNTANPSTYALLWEISGRDLSQPSFLFGSMHVRESAAFNFPDSLGGYLRSCTAFANEVHLDSAMIRMLEVYLGKEEPQIDEDYLRALSTIKVGEDFMPPRTGATKTPSLWSSLTRQLGHKRDTIHYPTFLDAYLMEYARCQGLRLYGLEEIDEHLYEPGDESGKGFSIFERALFQLQDYYYAGDITEIGYLVAEQGPHFDQMALVPRNYVMCRRIKEILRTEKALFAVVGAAHLPGKTGLVQLLREEGYQLRPIPADRDSRSPADSLLGKILCQREWPKQVGGRGGYHFTFPFAQCFERSAGASSQYLGYDIGQGLSYLLLTDRFLPYQFEDFETRFFTDDGYQIEANEPITVAGLEGRRYELFRPDED
;
A
#
# COMPACT_ATOMS: atom_id res chain seq x y z
N MET A 1 -22.32 -15.94 24.22
CA MET A 1 -22.10 -17.35 23.84
C MET A 1 -20.98 -17.35 22.81
N LEU A 2 -19.76 -17.63 23.26
CA LEU A 2 -18.53 -17.55 22.47
C LEU A 2 -18.25 -18.94 21.86
N LEU A 3 -18.14 -19.01 20.54
CA LEU A 3 -17.60 -20.15 19.80
C LEU A 3 -16.57 -19.64 18.77
N PRO A 4 -15.54 -20.45 18.47
CA PRO A 4 -14.25 -19.99 17.97
C PRO A 4 -14.27 -19.72 16.47
N SER A 5 -13.92 -18.50 16.06
CA SER A 5 -13.57 -18.21 14.67
C SER A 5 -12.14 -18.67 14.42
N LYS A 6 -11.96 -19.53 13.42
CA LYS A 6 -10.67 -20.09 12.99
C LYS A 6 -9.88 -19.13 12.09
N TYR A 7 -10.31 -17.87 11.99
CA TYR A 7 -9.84 -16.87 11.04
C TYR A 7 -9.35 -15.59 11.72
N VAL A 8 -8.65 -15.72 12.85
CA VAL A 8 -8.05 -14.55 13.52
C VAL A 8 -6.64 -14.92 13.94
N ARG A 9 -5.64 -14.46 13.18
CA ARG A 9 -4.26 -14.38 13.65
C ARG A 9 -3.74 -12.96 13.44
N TYR A 10 -3.58 -12.33 14.59
CA TYR A 10 -2.93 -11.08 14.96
C TYR A 10 -1.83 -10.56 14.02
N VAL A 11 -1.96 -9.29 13.63
CA VAL A 11 -0.84 -8.44 13.22
C VAL A 11 -0.52 -7.55 14.42
N PHE A 12 0.55 -7.85 15.15
CA PHE A 12 1.07 -6.97 16.20
C PHE A 12 2.33 -6.27 15.67
N PHE A 13 2.29 -4.94 15.61
CA PHE A 13 3.47 -4.09 15.47
C PHE A 13 4.18 -4.01 16.83
N TYR A 14 5.51 -4.13 16.85
CA TYR A 14 6.30 -3.78 18.03
C TYR A 14 7.60 -3.07 17.65
N LEU A 15 7.72 -1.84 18.17
CA LEU A 15 8.93 -1.01 18.21
C LEU A 15 9.93 -1.52 19.26
N ALA A 16 11.23 -1.37 18.98
CA ALA A 16 12.27 -1.47 19.98
C ALA A 16 13.32 -0.35 19.81
N ILE A 17 13.51 0.41 20.89
CA ILE A 17 14.42 1.56 21.05
C ILE A 17 15.82 1.09 21.45
N VAL A 18 16.89 1.58 20.81
CA VAL A 18 18.24 1.68 21.43
C VAL A 18 19.01 2.91 20.94
N ASN A 19 19.69 3.57 21.87
CA ASN A 19 20.43 4.83 21.79
C ASN A 19 21.70 4.84 20.92
N SER A 20 22.03 6.07 20.51
CA SER A 20 23.01 6.56 19.56
C SER A 20 24.49 6.53 19.95
N LEU A 21 25.38 6.39 18.94
CA LEU A 21 26.60 7.18 18.75
C LEU A 21 26.83 7.39 17.24
N GLY A 22 26.98 8.64 16.81
CA GLY A 22 26.95 9.04 15.39
C GLY A 22 28.32 9.09 14.72
N VAL A 23 28.35 8.66 13.44
CA VAL A 23 29.26 9.16 12.40
C VAL A 23 28.48 9.20 11.07
N GLY A 24 28.72 10.21 10.25
CA GLY A 24 28.13 10.36 8.91
C GLY A 24 29.01 9.74 7.83
N ALA A 25 28.41 8.97 6.93
CA ALA A 25 29.04 8.55 5.69
C ALA A 25 28.01 8.67 4.55
N GLN A 26 28.42 9.32 3.47
CA GLN A 26 27.61 9.54 2.26
C GLN A 26 27.54 8.24 1.44
N ASN A 27 26.32 7.84 1.05
CA ASN A 27 26.01 6.65 0.26
C ASN A 27 26.05 6.97 -1.24
N THR A 28 27.02 6.41 -1.98
CA THR A 28 27.03 6.41 -3.45
C THR A 28 26.67 5.01 -3.95
N ALA A 29 25.39 4.78 -4.26
CA ALA A 29 24.97 3.57 -4.97
C ALA A 29 25.40 3.67 -6.45
N ASN A 30 25.82 2.54 -7.03
CA ASN A 30 26.29 2.44 -8.40
C ASN A 30 25.12 2.71 -9.39
N PRO A 31 25.16 3.74 -10.26
CA PRO A 31 24.01 4.19 -11.06
C PRO A 31 23.41 3.18 -12.05
N SER A 32 24.09 2.06 -12.35
CA SER A 32 23.70 1.14 -13.42
C SER A 32 22.68 0.07 -13.03
N THR A 33 22.37 -0.12 -11.73
CA THR A 33 21.44 -1.17 -11.27
C THR A 33 20.11 -0.65 -10.73
N TYR A 34 19.96 0.67 -10.58
CA TYR A 34 18.71 1.28 -10.09
C TYR A 34 17.63 1.22 -11.16
N ALA A 35 16.59 0.41 -10.92
CA ALA A 35 15.56 0.12 -11.92
C ALA A 35 14.16 -0.03 -11.30
N LEU A 36 13.79 0.86 -10.38
CA LEU A 36 12.42 0.88 -9.83
C LEU A 36 11.43 1.59 -10.75
N LEU A 37 11.87 2.56 -11.56
CA LEU A 37 11.00 3.30 -12.47
C LEU A 37 11.32 2.92 -13.92
N TRP A 38 10.28 2.62 -14.69
CA TRP A 38 10.38 2.23 -16.09
C TRP A 38 9.47 3.11 -16.94
N GLU A 39 10.00 3.62 -18.04
CA GLU A 39 9.21 4.23 -19.11
C GLU A 39 8.65 3.14 -20.02
N ILE A 40 7.35 3.20 -20.29
CA ILE A 40 6.62 2.40 -21.28
C ILE A 40 6.36 3.28 -22.50
N SER A 41 6.82 2.85 -23.67
CA SER A 41 6.62 3.56 -24.94
C SER A 41 6.44 2.59 -26.12
N GLY A 42 6.19 3.10 -27.33
CA GLY A 42 5.92 2.30 -28.53
C GLY A 42 4.46 1.83 -28.63
N ARG A 43 4.18 0.83 -29.50
CA ARG A 43 2.85 0.24 -29.75
C ARG A 43 1.72 1.28 -29.89
N ASP A 44 2.02 2.37 -30.63
CA ASP A 44 1.13 3.50 -30.93
C ASP A 44 0.76 4.42 -29.75
N LEU A 45 1.46 4.32 -28.61
CA LEU A 45 1.31 5.26 -27.52
C LEU A 45 1.70 6.68 -27.97
N SER A 46 0.74 7.61 -27.86
CA SER A 46 0.95 9.02 -28.22
C SER A 46 1.91 9.77 -27.28
N GLN A 47 2.09 9.27 -26.06
CA GLN A 47 2.99 9.80 -25.05
C GLN A 47 3.44 8.65 -24.12
N PRO A 48 4.61 8.76 -23.47
CA PRO A 48 5.10 7.72 -22.59
C PRO A 48 4.19 7.53 -21.38
N SER A 49 4.13 6.29 -20.90
CA SER A 49 3.55 5.90 -19.62
C SER A 49 4.65 5.34 -18.72
N PHE A 50 4.36 5.09 -17.45
CA PHE A 50 5.38 4.71 -16.48
C PHE A 50 4.90 3.53 -15.62
N LEU A 51 5.84 2.64 -15.30
CA LEU A 51 5.67 1.53 -14.35
C LEU A 51 6.68 1.71 -13.22
N PHE A 52 6.17 1.81 -12.00
CA PHE A 52 6.96 2.04 -10.81
C PHE A 52 6.83 0.89 -9.81
N GLY A 53 7.98 0.36 -9.37
CA GLY A 53 8.10 -0.60 -8.30
C GLY A 53 8.06 0.09 -6.94
N SER A 54 6.93 -0.01 -6.25
CA SER A 54 6.73 0.44 -4.87
C SER A 54 6.97 -0.70 -3.87
N MET A 55 6.88 -0.36 -2.59
CA MET A 55 6.82 -1.27 -1.47
C MET A 55 5.97 -0.60 -0.38
N HIS A 56 5.22 -1.39 0.40
CA HIS A 56 4.36 -0.88 1.47
C HIS A 56 5.17 -0.43 2.69
N VAL A 57 5.90 0.68 2.53
CA VAL A 57 6.76 1.29 3.55
C VAL A 57 6.33 2.72 3.86
N ARG A 58 6.64 3.14 5.09
CA ARG A 58 6.28 4.46 5.64
C ARG A 58 7.52 5.32 5.94
N GLU A 59 8.71 4.73 5.94
CA GLU A 59 9.97 5.37 6.26
C GLU A 59 10.31 6.47 5.24
N SER A 60 10.73 7.65 5.70
CA SER A 60 10.94 8.79 4.81
C SER A 60 11.95 8.54 3.67
N ALA A 61 12.92 7.66 3.89
CA ALA A 61 13.85 7.17 2.88
C ALA A 61 13.15 6.60 1.64
N ALA A 62 12.01 5.93 1.79
CA ALA A 62 11.22 5.40 0.69
C ALA A 62 10.54 6.50 -0.13
N PHE A 63 10.30 7.66 0.47
CA PHE A 63 9.61 8.79 -0.16
C PHE A 63 10.59 9.82 -0.74
N ASN A 64 11.89 9.63 -0.49
CA ASN A 64 12.95 10.47 -1.03
C ASN A 64 13.34 9.98 -2.43
N PHE A 65 12.49 10.29 -3.40
CA PHE A 65 12.74 9.93 -4.80
C PHE A 65 13.80 10.84 -5.41
N PRO A 66 14.62 10.32 -6.35
CA PRO A 66 15.32 11.20 -7.27
C PRO A 66 14.28 12.10 -7.94
N ASP A 67 14.52 13.42 -7.99
CA ASP A 67 13.57 14.51 -8.27
C ASP A 67 12.63 14.30 -9.49
N SER A 68 12.88 13.31 -10.34
CA SER A 68 12.15 13.00 -11.56
C SER A 68 10.81 12.27 -11.36
N LEU A 69 10.61 11.47 -10.29
CA LEU A 69 9.38 10.66 -10.11
C LEU A 69 8.11 11.51 -10.14
N GLY A 70 8.08 12.60 -9.38
CA GLY A 70 6.94 13.52 -9.34
C GLY A 70 6.69 14.21 -10.69
N GLY A 71 7.76 14.48 -11.45
CA GLY A 71 7.66 15.02 -12.81
C GLY A 71 6.98 14.05 -13.77
N TYR A 72 7.36 12.78 -13.73
CA TYR A 72 6.73 11.75 -14.57
C TYR A 72 5.27 11.50 -14.17
N LEU A 73 4.97 11.42 -12.87
CA LEU A 73 3.59 11.26 -12.40
C LEU A 73 2.71 12.44 -12.86
N ARG A 74 3.19 13.68 -12.74
CA ARG A 74 2.46 14.88 -13.24
C ARG A 74 2.25 14.90 -14.76
N SER A 75 3.04 14.15 -15.53
CA SER A 75 2.87 14.05 -16.99
C SER A 75 1.75 13.08 -17.39
N CYS A 76 1.20 12.31 -16.45
CA CYS A 76 0.18 11.30 -16.72
C CYS A 76 -1.24 11.85 -16.57
N THR A 77 -2.19 11.17 -17.23
CA THR A 77 -3.64 11.45 -17.10
C THR A 77 -4.37 10.44 -16.22
N ALA A 78 -3.73 9.29 -15.99
CA ALA A 78 -4.23 8.21 -15.16
C ALA A 78 -3.16 7.67 -14.23
N PHE A 79 -3.60 7.13 -13.10
CA PHE A 79 -2.80 6.48 -12.09
C PHE A 79 -3.42 5.13 -11.75
N ALA A 80 -2.61 4.09 -11.58
CA ALA A 80 -3.07 2.79 -11.12
C ALA A 80 -2.18 2.26 -10.00
N ASN A 81 -2.79 1.75 -8.93
CA ASN A 81 -2.13 0.86 -7.97
C ASN A 81 -2.47 -0.60 -8.30
N GLU A 82 -1.82 -1.56 -7.64
CA GLU A 82 -2.21 -2.98 -7.67
C GLU A 82 -3.72 -3.12 -7.50
N VAL A 83 -4.27 -2.56 -6.43
CA VAL A 83 -5.72 -2.43 -6.22
C VAL A 83 -6.13 -0.97 -6.09
N HIS A 84 -7.38 -0.67 -6.42
CA HIS A 84 -7.96 0.64 -6.12
C HIS A 84 -8.19 0.73 -4.61
N LEU A 85 -7.32 1.44 -3.89
CA LEU A 85 -7.24 1.36 -2.42
C LEU A 85 -8.55 1.71 -1.68
N ASP A 86 -9.33 2.67 -2.19
CA ASP A 86 -10.58 3.08 -1.53
C ASP A 86 -11.61 1.92 -1.54
N SER A 87 -11.84 1.30 -2.70
CA SER A 87 -12.78 0.19 -2.84
C SER A 87 -12.22 -1.08 -2.20
N ALA A 88 -10.90 -1.30 -2.29
CA ALA A 88 -10.24 -2.42 -1.66
C ALA A 88 -10.48 -2.45 -0.14
N MET A 89 -10.34 -1.30 0.53
CA MET A 89 -10.54 -1.21 1.97
C MET A 89 -11.98 -1.43 2.39
N ILE A 90 -12.95 -0.86 1.66
CA ILE A 90 -14.37 -1.10 1.92
C ILE A 90 -14.66 -2.60 1.83
N ARG A 91 -14.16 -3.24 0.77
CA ARG A 91 -14.34 -4.67 0.56
C ARG A 91 -13.67 -5.53 1.63
N MET A 92 -12.46 -5.15 2.09
CA MET A 92 -11.83 -5.80 3.24
C MET A 92 -12.71 -5.74 4.49
N LEU A 93 -13.38 -4.60 4.75
CA LEU A 93 -14.28 -4.48 5.89
C LEU A 93 -15.53 -5.36 5.74
N GLU A 94 -16.09 -5.46 4.54
CA GLU A 94 -17.20 -6.37 4.23
C GLU A 94 -16.81 -7.83 4.49
N VAL A 95 -15.61 -8.24 4.08
CA VAL A 95 -15.11 -9.60 4.31
C VAL A 95 -14.83 -9.85 5.79
N TYR A 96 -14.03 -9.00 6.45
CA TYR A 96 -13.58 -9.25 7.83
C TYR A 96 -14.61 -8.90 8.90
N LEU A 97 -15.32 -7.77 8.77
CA LEU A 97 -16.33 -7.32 9.74
C LEU A 97 -17.74 -7.74 9.33
N GLY A 98 -18.06 -7.65 8.04
CA GLY A 98 -19.34 -8.08 7.47
C GLY A 98 -19.47 -9.59 7.37
N LYS A 99 -18.35 -10.33 7.36
CA LYS A 99 -18.27 -11.79 7.18
C LYS A 99 -18.78 -12.25 5.81
N GLU A 100 -18.57 -11.42 4.79
CA GLU A 100 -18.80 -11.81 3.41
C GLU A 100 -17.68 -12.72 2.90
N GLU A 101 -18.00 -13.59 1.95
CA GLU A 101 -17.01 -14.43 1.27
C GLU A 101 -16.35 -13.63 0.12
N PRO A 102 -15.02 -13.78 -0.10
CA PRO A 102 -14.37 -13.23 -1.27
C PRO A 102 -14.98 -13.75 -2.59
N GLN A 103 -15.15 -12.86 -3.56
CA GLN A 103 -15.70 -13.15 -4.88
C GLN A 103 -14.58 -13.16 -5.90
N ILE A 104 -14.23 -14.35 -6.39
CA ILE A 104 -13.08 -14.56 -7.26
C ILE A 104 -13.54 -14.74 -8.70
N ASP A 105 -12.89 -14.04 -9.63
CA ASP A 105 -13.13 -14.19 -11.06
C ASP A 105 -12.72 -15.59 -11.55
N GLU A 106 -13.56 -16.24 -12.35
CA GLU A 106 -13.29 -17.56 -12.91
C GLU A 106 -12.04 -17.57 -13.81
N ASP A 107 -11.77 -16.49 -14.54
CA ASP A 107 -10.57 -16.34 -15.35
C ASP A 107 -9.31 -16.24 -14.47
N TYR A 108 -9.41 -15.69 -13.25
CA TYR A 108 -8.31 -15.71 -12.27
C TYR A 108 -8.04 -17.13 -11.78
N LEU A 109 -9.08 -17.88 -11.42
CA LEU A 109 -8.95 -19.31 -11.05
C LEU A 109 -8.37 -20.15 -12.20
N ARG A 110 -8.74 -19.82 -13.44
CA ARG A 110 -8.16 -20.45 -14.63
C ARG A 110 -6.68 -20.06 -14.79
N ALA A 111 -6.32 -18.80 -14.59
CA ALA A 111 -4.93 -18.35 -14.63
C ALA A 111 -4.07 -19.10 -13.58
N LEU A 112 -4.56 -19.23 -12.35
CA LEU A 112 -3.93 -19.98 -11.26
C LEU A 112 -3.67 -21.45 -11.59
N SER A 113 -4.54 -22.09 -12.39
CA SER A 113 -4.41 -23.51 -12.75
C SER A 113 -3.64 -23.77 -14.05
N THR A 114 -3.62 -22.80 -14.97
CA THR A 114 -3.02 -22.95 -16.31
C THR A 114 -1.61 -22.40 -16.40
N ILE A 115 -1.33 -21.29 -15.74
CA ILE A 115 -0.01 -20.67 -15.71
C ILE A 115 0.79 -21.42 -14.66
N LYS A 116 1.77 -22.23 -15.08
CA LYS A 116 2.67 -22.92 -14.16
C LYS A 116 4.01 -22.21 -14.13
N VAL A 117 4.48 -21.89 -12.93
CA VAL A 117 5.85 -21.37 -12.74
C VAL A 117 6.84 -22.44 -13.21
N GLY A 118 7.63 -22.11 -14.24
CA GLY A 118 8.74 -22.95 -14.67
C GLY A 118 9.98 -22.75 -13.80
N GLU A 119 10.89 -23.71 -13.78
CA GLU A 119 12.15 -23.66 -13.00
C GLU A 119 13.05 -22.46 -13.34
N ASP A 120 12.85 -21.83 -14.50
CA ASP A 120 13.68 -20.73 -15.00
C ASP A 120 13.10 -19.31 -14.77
N PHE A 121 12.30 -19.10 -13.71
CA PHE A 121 11.71 -17.77 -13.40
C PHE A 121 12.77 -16.66 -13.41
N MET A 122 13.92 -16.93 -12.79
CA MET A 122 15.14 -16.14 -12.89
C MET A 122 16.30 -16.99 -13.42
N PRO A 123 17.19 -16.44 -14.28
CA PRO A 123 18.35 -17.17 -14.73
C PRO A 123 19.27 -17.47 -13.54
N PRO A 124 19.95 -18.64 -13.51
CA PRO A 124 20.86 -19.00 -12.44
C PRO A 124 21.89 -17.89 -12.19
N ARG A 125 22.20 -17.62 -10.92
CA ARG A 125 23.17 -16.59 -10.54
C ARG A 125 24.55 -16.98 -11.08
N THR A 126 24.93 -16.46 -12.26
CA THR A 126 26.22 -16.80 -12.89
C THR A 126 27.36 -16.18 -12.09
N GLY A 127 28.24 -17.00 -11.52
CA GLY A 127 29.50 -16.55 -10.89
C GLY A 127 29.39 -16.09 -9.43
N ALA A 128 28.26 -16.27 -8.75
CA ALA A 128 28.16 -15.93 -7.33
C ALA A 128 28.70 -17.07 -6.44
N THR A 129 29.87 -16.86 -5.83
CA THR A 129 30.14 -17.47 -4.53
C THR A 129 29.00 -17.10 -3.59
N LYS A 130 28.55 -18.02 -2.73
CA LYS A 130 27.55 -17.79 -1.64
C LYS A 130 28.02 -16.77 -0.59
N THR A 131 28.92 -15.87 -0.95
CA THR A 131 29.32 -14.72 -0.16
C THR A 131 28.23 -13.67 -0.34
N PRO A 132 27.53 -13.28 0.75
CA PRO A 132 26.69 -12.09 0.73
C PRO A 132 27.53 -10.96 0.11
N SER A 133 27.00 -10.21 -0.85
CA SER A 133 27.71 -9.09 -1.45
C SER A 133 28.37 -8.26 -0.35
N LEU A 134 29.58 -7.73 -0.58
CA LEU A 134 30.25 -6.84 0.38
C LEU A 134 29.28 -5.79 0.91
N TRP A 135 28.36 -5.32 0.06
CA TRP A 135 27.23 -4.46 0.41
C TRP A 135 26.25 -5.07 1.43
N SER A 136 25.70 -6.26 1.20
CA SER A 136 24.80 -6.96 2.14
C SER A 136 25.46 -7.37 3.47
N SER A 137 26.80 -7.45 3.50
CA SER A 137 27.57 -7.62 4.73
C SER A 137 27.78 -6.27 5.42
N LEU A 138 28.06 -5.21 4.65
CA LEU A 138 28.20 -3.85 5.15
C LEU A 138 26.88 -3.31 5.72
N THR A 139 25.74 -3.49 5.04
CA THR A 139 24.41 -3.00 5.50
C THR A 139 23.97 -3.72 6.77
N ARG A 140 24.24 -5.02 6.85
CA ARG A 140 24.01 -5.86 8.05
C ARG A 140 24.87 -5.43 9.24
N GLN A 141 26.09 -4.96 8.98
CA GLN A 141 27.02 -4.51 10.01
C GLN A 141 26.87 -3.02 10.35
N LEU A 142 26.36 -2.21 9.42
CA LEU A 142 26.08 -0.78 9.57
C LEU A 142 24.72 -0.50 10.16
N GLY A 143 23.86 -1.53 10.34
CA GLY A 143 22.54 -1.46 10.94
C GLY A 143 21.80 -0.22 10.48
N HIS A 144 21.14 -0.28 9.32
CA HIS A 144 20.40 0.83 8.72
C HIS A 144 19.95 1.81 9.79
N LYS A 145 20.50 3.02 9.77
CA LYS A 145 19.91 4.14 10.51
C LYS A 145 18.47 4.21 10.02
N ARG A 146 17.58 3.51 10.72
CA ARG A 146 16.17 3.48 10.38
C ARG A 146 15.74 4.92 10.48
N ASP A 147 15.11 5.36 9.42
CA ASP A 147 14.54 6.68 9.42
C ASP A 147 13.58 6.78 10.60
N THR A 148 13.80 7.75 11.48
CA THR A 148 12.91 7.96 12.63
C THR A 148 11.64 8.69 12.19
N ILE A 149 11.61 9.17 10.95
CA ILE A 149 10.48 9.88 10.38
C ILE A 149 9.66 8.88 9.55
N HIS A 150 8.43 8.66 9.99
CA HIS A 150 7.44 7.87 9.27
C HIS A 150 6.34 8.78 8.72
N TYR A 151 5.92 8.51 7.49
CA TYR A 151 4.73 9.11 6.91
C TYR A 151 3.47 8.55 7.58
N PRO A 152 2.37 9.33 7.62
CA PRO A 152 1.10 8.87 8.16
C PRO A 152 0.50 7.72 7.31
N THR A 153 0.94 7.58 6.07
CA THR A 153 0.55 6.51 5.16
C THR A 153 1.75 5.83 4.50
N PHE A 154 1.51 4.71 3.82
CA PHE A 154 2.50 4.02 3.00
C PHE A 154 2.61 4.63 1.60
N LEU A 155 3.72 4.37 0.94
CA LEU A 155 4.10 5.02 -0.31
C LEU A 155 3.05 4.92 -1.42
N ASP A 156 2.48 3.75 -1.66
CA ASP A 156 1.51 3.51 -2.73
C ASP A 156 0.24 4.36 -2.54
N ALA A 157 -0.22 4.45 -1.30
CA ALA A 157 -1.37 5.29 -0.93
C ALA A 157 -1.05 6.77 -1.06
N TYR A 158 0.15 7.18 -0.67
CA TYR A 158 0.62 8.54 -0.83
C TYR A 158 0.67 8.98 -2.31
N LEU A 159 1.21 8.13 -3.20
CA LEU A 159 1.26 8.43 -4.64
C LEU A 159 -0.14 8.49 -5.25
N MET A 160 -1.04 7.60 -4.84
CA MET A 160 -2.44 7.62 -5.30
C MET A 160 -3.16 8.89 -4.85
N GLU A 161 -2.93 9.33 -3.61
CA GLU A 161 -3.48 10.57 -3.10
C GLU A 161 -2.91 11.79 -3.83
N TYR A 162 -1.60 11.79 -4.13
CA TYR A 162 -1.00 12.83 -4.95
C TYR A 162 -1.68 12.89 -6.32
N ALA A 163 -1.83 11.74 -6.99
CA ALA A 163 -2.51 11.63 -8.28
C ALA A 163 -3.96 12.14 -8.21
N ARG A 164 -4.69 11.78 -7.14
CA ARG A 164 -6.05 12.27 -6.86
C ARG A 164 -6.08 13.80 -6.78
N CYS A 165 -5.17 14.39 -6.02
CA CYS A 165 -5.06 15.85 -5.88
C CYS A 165 -4.71 16.56 -7.21
N GLN A 166 -4.05 15.87 -8.13
CA GLN A 166 -3.76 16.38 -9.48
C GLN A 166 -4.91 16.12 -10.48
N GLY A 167 -6.01 15.48 -10.06
CA GLY A 167 -7.17 15.19 -10.91
C GLY A 167 -6.94 14.02 -11.88
N LEU A 168 -5.95 13.17 -11.64
CA LEU A 168 -5.75 11.96 -12.45
C LEU A 168 -6.89 10.96 -12.20
N ARG A 169 -7.24 10.20 -13.25
CA ARG A 169 -8.16 9.06 -13.11
C ARG A 169 -7.47 7.92 -12.37
N LEU A 170 -8.12 7.37 -11.35
CA LEU A 170 -7.55 6.32 -10.49
C LEU A 170 -8.09 4.95 -10.90
N TYR A 171 -7.20 3.95 -10.92
CA TYR A 171 -7.51 2.57 -11.29
C TYR A 171 -6.90 1.57 -10.29
N GLY A 172 -7.48 0.37 -10.25
CA GLY A 172 -6.83 -0.85 -9.76
C GLY A 172 -6.41 -1.73 -10.93
N LEU A 173 -5.27 -2.39 -10.81
CA LEU A 173 -4.76 -3.34 -11.80
C LEU A 173 -5.31 -4.77 -11.61
N GLU A 174 -5.82 -5.07 -10.43
CA GLU A 174 -6.41 -6.34 -10.01
C GLU A 174 -7.52 -6.09 -8.99
N GLU A 175 -8.30 -7.14 -8.72
CA GLU A 175 -9.40 -7.08 -7.76
C GLU A 175 -8.89 -7.48 -6.37
N ILE A 176 -9.44 -6.85 -5.33
CA ILE A 176 -8.99 -7.10 -3.97
C ILE A 176 -9.32 -8.53 -3.49
N ASP A 177 -10.45 -9.07 -3.92
CA ASP A 177 -10.87 -10.41 -3.51
C ASP A 177 -9.87 -11.48 -4.02
N GLU A 178 -9.21 -11.25 -5.16
CA GLU A 178 -8.14 -12.10 -5.69
C GLU A 178 -6.91 -12.14 -4.76
N HIS A 179 -6.66 -11.09 -3.97
CA HIS A 179 -5.61 -11.07 -2.94
C HIS A 179 -6.04 -11.75 -1.64
N LEU A 180 -7.32 -11.64 -1.30
CA LEU A 180 -7.87 -12.26 -0.10
C LEU A 180 -8.03 -13.77 -0.28
N TYR A 181 -7.93 -14.26 -1.51
CA TYR A 181 -8.02 -15.67 -1.84
C TYR A 181 -6.76 -16.44 -1.46
N GLU A 182 -6.89 -17.29 -0.45
CA GLU A 182 -5.93 -18.35 -0.14
C GLU A 182 -6.55 -19.70 -0.57
N PRO A 183 -6.03 -20.39 -1.60
CA PRO A 183 -6.49 -21.74 -1.90
C PRO A 183 -6.16 -22.65 -0.72
N GLY A 184 -7.14 -23.45 -0.31
CA GLY A 184 -7.06 -24.24 0.90
C GLY A 184 -5.89 -25.22 0.92
N ASP A 185 -4.81 -24.87 1.64
CA ASP A 185 -3.86 -25.82 2.19
C ASP A 185 -3.36 -25.36 3.57
N GLU A 186 -3.44 -26.27 4.55
CA GLU A 186 -3.27 -26.05 5.99
C GLU A 186 -1.82 -25.77 6.44
N SER A 187 -0.93 -25.38 5.53
CA SER A 187 0.47 -25.16 5.85
C SER A 187 0.73 -23.72 6.28
N GLY A 188 0.29 -23.38 7.50
CA GLY A 188 0.55 -22.11 8.21
C GLY A 188 2.03 -21.86 8.55
N LYS A 189 2.97 -22.20 7.66
CA LYS A 189 4.42 -22.06 7.78
C LYS A 189 5.03 -21.04 6.80
N GLY A 190 4.28 -20.60 5.77
CA GLY A 190 4.80 -19.68 4.73
C GLY A 190 5.11 -18.27 5.24
N PHE A 191 4.26 -17.71 6.11
CA PHE A 191 4.37 -16.30 6.52
C PHE A 191 5.56 -15.99 7.46
N SER A 192 6.01 -16.93 8.30
CA SER A 192 7.14 -16.72 9.22
C SER A 192 8.50 -16.65 8.50
N ILE A 193 8.63 -17.29 7.33
CA ILE A 193 9.84 -17.22 6.49
C ILE A 193 9.95 -15.82 5.86
N PHE A 194 8.81 -15.17 5.61
CA PHE A 194 8.75 -13.84 5.03
C PHE A 194 9.30 -12.77 5.97
N GLU A 195 9.15 -12.88 7.29
CA GLU A 195 9.69 -11.88 8.25
C GLU A 195 11.20 -11.66 8.14
N ARG A 196 11.98 -12.72 7.87
CA ARG A 196 13.45 -12.58 7.67
C ARG A 196 13.80 -12.08 6.27
N ALA A 197 12.99 -12.46 5.27
CA ALA A 197 13.16 -11.99 3.89
C ALA A 197 12.76 -10.51 3.74
N LEU A 198 11.80 -10.01 4.53
CA LEU A 198 11.30 -8.63 4.48
C LEU A 198 12.40 -7.59 4.73
N PHE A 199 13.29 -7.83 5.69
CA PHE A 199 14.41 -6.91 5.94
C PHE A 199 15.40 -6.88 4.77
N GLN A 200 15.69 -8.03 4.17
CA GLN A 200 16.57 -8.10 3.00
C GLN A 200 15.91 -7.48 1.77
N LEU A 201 14.61 -7.67 1.61
CA LEU A 201 13.81 -7.07 0.54
C LEU A 201 13.87 -5.54 0.62
N GLN A 202 13.74 -4.98 1.83
CA GLN A 202 13.82 -3.55 2.05
C GLN A 202 15.20 -2.97 1.68
N ASP A 203 16.29 -3.68 1.99
CA ASP A 203 17.64 -3.30 1.59
C ASP A 203 17.80 -3.20 0.07
N TYR A 204 17.35 -4.24 -0.64
CA TYR A 204 17.42 -4.27 -2.11
C TYR A 204 16.47 -3.25 -2.74
N TYR A 205 15.32 -3.00 -2.12
CA TYR A 205 14.39 -1.96 -2.52
C TYR A 205 15.04 -0.57 -2.47
N TYR A 206 15.68 -0.19 -1.36
CA TYR A 206 16.36 1.11 -1.26
C TYR A 206 17.60 1.22 -2.16
N ALA A 207 18.23 0.10 -2.50
CA ALA A 207 19.26 0.04 -3.53
C ALA A 207 18.68 0.21 -4.95
N GLY A 208 17.38 -0.06 -5.13
CA GLY A 208 16.69 -0.08 -6.42
C GLY A 208 17.07 -1.26 -7.31
N ASP A 209 17.66 -2.31 -6.73
CA ASP A 209 18.16 -3.47 -7.47
C ASP A 209 17.06 -4.54 -7.57
N ILE A 210 16.24 -4.42 -8.61
CA ILE A 210 15.14 -5.37 -8.84
C ILE A 210 15.65 -6.79 -9.16
N THR A 211 16.93 -6.95 -9.52
CA THR A 211 17.49 -8.28 -9.83
C THR A 211 17.69 -9.07 -8.55
N GLU A 212 18.26 -8.45 -7.51
CA GLU A 212 18.40 -9.09 -6.20
C GLU A 212 17.05 -9.32 -5.52
N ILE A 213 16.05 -8.44 -5.74
CA ILE A 213 14.66 -8.70 -5.35
C ILE A 213 14.14 -9.97 -6.03
N GLY A 214 14.33 -10.10 -7.35
CA GLY A 214 13.91 -11.29 -8.10
C GLY A 214 14.57 -12.58 -7.61
N TYR A 215 15.84 -12.54 -7.22
CA TYR A 215 16.52 -13.69 -6.62
C TYR A 215 15.96 -14.05 -5.25
N LEU A 216 15.70 -13.05 -4.38
CA LEU A 216 15.13 -13.28 -3.05
C LEU A 216 13.73 -13.92 -3.12
N VAL A 217 12.93 -13.49 -4.10
CA VAL A 217 11.62 -14.06 -4.42
C VAL A 217 11.76 -15.51 -4.88
N ALA A 218 12.64 -15.77 -5.86
CA ALA A 218 12.85 -17.12 -6.38
C ALA A 218 13.32 -18.13 -5.31
N GLU A 219 14.06 -17.66 -4.30
CA GLU A 219 14.49 -18.48 -3.16
C GLU A 219 13.32 -18.95 -2.26
N GLN A 220 12.14 -18.31 -2.32
CA GLN A 220 10.93 -18.78 -1.63
C GLN A 220 10.31 -20.01 -2.30
N GLY A 221 10.65 -20.24 -3.57
CA GLY A 221 10.27 -21.41 -4.34
C GLY A 221 8.95 -21.28 -5.12
N PRO A 222 8.65 -22.25 -6.00
CA PRO A 222 7.61 -22.12 -7.03
C PRO A 222 6.19 -21.95 -6.49
N HIS A 223 5.91 -22.42 -5.27
CA HIS A 223 4.61 -22.23 -4.62
C HIS A 223 4.35 -20.76 -4.30
N PHE A 224 5.37 -20.04 -3.80
CA PHE A 224 5.26 -18.60 -3.54
C PHE A 224 5.02 -17.84 -4.84
N ASP A 225 5.79 -18.13 -5.89
CA ASP A 225 5.62 -17.50 -7.20
C ASP A 225 4.22 -17.73 -7.78
N GLN A 226 3.69 -18.96 -7.66
CA GLN A 226 2.38 -19.33 -8.18
C GLN A 226 1.23 -18.61 -7.44
N MET A 227 1.36 -18.40 -6.13
CA MET A 227 0.29 -17.82 -5.32
C MET A 227 0.37 -16.30 -5.23
N ALA A 228 1.59 -15.76 -5.09
CA ALA A 228 1.78 -14.36 -4.73
C ALA A 228 2.08 -13.45 -5.93
N LEU A 229 2.60 -13.98 -7.04
CA LEU A 229 3.18 -13.15 -8.10
C LEU A 229 2.70 -13.47 -9.50
N VAL A 230 2.89 -14.69 -9.99
CA VAL A 230 2.86 -14.98 -11.43
C VAL A 230 1.48 -14.78 -12.04
N PRO A 231 0.38 -15.38 -11.56
CA PRO A 231 -0.96 -15.11 -12.09
C PRO A 231 -1.34 -13.63 -12.00
N ARG A 232 -1.00 -12.97 -10.88
CA ARG A 232 -1.23 -11.54 -10.66
C ARG A 232 -0.50 -10.68 -11.69
N ASN A 233 0.75 -11.02 -12.06
CA ASN A 233 1.48 -10.32 -13.11
C ASN A 233 0.76 -10.37 -14.47
N TYR A 234 0.14 -11.49 -14.83
CA TYR A 234 -0.63 -11.58 -16.07
C TYR A 234 -1.92 -10.77 -16.01
N VAL A 235 -2.64 -10.79 -14.87
CA VAL A 235 -3.82 -9.95 -14.65
C VAL A 235 -3.46 -8.46 -14.76
N MET A 236 -2.45 -8.03 -14.02
CA MET A 236 -1.97 -6.65 -14.04
C MET A 236 -1.47 -6.25 -15.43
N CYS A 237 -0.71 -7.10 -16.13
CA CYS A 237 -0.26 -6.82 -17.50
C CYS A 237 -1.44 -6.61 -18.46
N ARG A 238 -2.46 -7.47 -18.39
CA ARG A 238 -3.71 -7.31 -19.15
C ARG A 238 -4.38 -5.98 -18.82
N ARG A 239 -4.50 -5.65 -17.53
CA ARG A 239 -5.18 -4.43 -17.09
C ARG A 239 -4.43 -3.16 -17.48
N ILE A 240 -3.10 -3.15 -17.35
CA ILE A 240 -2.23 -2.07 -17.85
C ILE A 240 -2.49 -1.85 -19.34
N LYS A 241 -2.53 -2.91 -20.16
CA LYS A 241 -2.82 -2.80 -21.61
C LYS A 241 -4.18 -2.18 -21.90
N GLU A 242 -5.20 -2.54 -21.14
CA GLU A 242 -6.55 -2.00 -21.31
C GLU A 242 -6.57 -0.50 -21.02
N ILE A 243 -5.94 -0.07 -19.92
CA ILE A 243 -5.86 1.34 -19.53
C ILE A 243 -5.03 2.14 -20.55
N LEU A 244 -3.91 1.59 -21.03
CA LEU A 244 -3.06 2.24 -22.04
C LEU A 244 -3.77 2.48 -23.39
N ARG A 245 -4.85 1.76 -23.69
CA ARG A 245 -5.65 1.97 -24.91
C ARG A 245 -6.65 3.12 -24.78
N THR A 246 -7.06 3.45 -23.56
CA THR A 246 -8.11 4.45 -23.29
C THR A 246 -7.55 5.74 -22.74
N GLU A 247 -6.47 5.67 -21.98
CA GLU A 247 -5.79 6.80 -21.34
C GLU A 247 -4.62 7.29 -22.18
N LYS A 248 -4.33 8.59 -22.10
CA LYS A 248 -3.22 9.16 -22.86
C LYS A 248 -1.88 8.74 -22.26
N ALA A 249 -1.72 8.84 -20.95
CA ALA A 249 -0.58 8.31 -20.21
C ALA A 249 -1.01 7.78 -18.84
N LEU A 250 -0.43 6.64 -18.49
CA LEU A 250 -0.63 5.95 -17.22
C LEU A 250 0.63 6.02 -16.36
N PHE A 251 0.46 6.29 -15.07
CA PHE A 251 1.46 5.99 -14.04
C PHE A 251 0.99 4.79 -13.23
N ALA A 252 1.56 3.61 -13.49
CA ALA A 252 1.22 2.37 -12.80
C ALA A 252 2.21 2.10 -11.66
N VAL A 253 1.70 1.72 -10.49
CA VAL A 253 2.45 1.40 -9.28
C VAL A 253 2.13 -0.04 -8.89
N VAL A 254 3.18 -0.84 -8.75
CA VAL A 254 3.14 -2.26 -8.37
C VAL A 254 4.26 -2.54 -7.38
N GLY A 255 4.15 -3.58 -6.58
CA GLY A 255 5.22 -4.06 -5.72
C GLY A 255 6.47 -4.38 -6.55
N ALA A 256 7.65 -3.98 -6.06
CA ALA A 256 8.90 -4.14 -6.80
C ALA A 256 9.21 -5.61 -7.18
N ALA A 257 8.68 -6.56 -6.40
CA ALA A 257 8.77 -8.00 -6.67
C ALA A 257 8.06 -8.44 -7.97
N HIS A 258 7.10 -7.66 -8.46
CA HIS A 258 6.38 -7.93 -9.71
C HIS A 258 7.15 -7.52 -10.97
N LEU A 259 8.23 -6.74 -10.85
CA LEU A 259 9.01 -6.24 -11.99
C LEU A 259 9.97 -7.28 -12.62
N PRO A 260 10.83 -7.98 -11.85
CA PRO A 260 11.87 -8.85 -12.41
C PRO A 260 11.34 -10.22 -12.85
N GLY A 261 12.14 -10.95 -13.61
CA GLY A 261 11.83 -12.33 -14.02
C GLY A 261 11.24 -12.44 -15.42
N LYS A 262 11.20 -13.68 -15.94
CA LYS A 262 10.59 -13.97 -17.26
C LYS A 262 9.08 -13.71 -17.27
N THR A 263 8.42 -13.85 -16.13
CA THR A 263 6.99 -13.54 -15.95
C THR A 263 6.78 -12.26 -15.15
N GLY A 264 7.83 -11.45 -14.96
CA GLY A 264 7.71 -10.11 -14.39
C GLY A 264 7.06 -9.13 -15.36
N LEU A 265 6.41 -8.10 -14.84
CA LEU A 265 5.68 -7.10 -15.63
C LEU A 265 6.56 -6.41 -16.67
N VAL A 266 7.85 -6.20 -16.38
CA VAL A 266 8.77 -5.60 -17.35
C VAL A 266 8.90 -6.47 -18.60
N GLN A 267 9.03 -7.79 -18.41
CA GLN A 267 9.17 -8.73 -19.51
C GLN A 267 7.84 -8.98 -20.22
N LEU A 268 6.74 -9.14 -19.47
CA LEU A 268 5.42 -9.37 -20.05
C LEU A 268 4.97 -8.19 -20.94
N LEU A 269 5.22 -6.95 -20.53
CA LEU A 269 4.89 -5.78 -21.34
C LEU A 269 5.78 -5.68 -22.61
N ARG A 270 7.03 -6.16 -22.57
CA ARG A 270 7.89 -6.25 -23.76
C ARG A 270 7.39 -7.29 -24.75
N GLU A 271 6.95 -8.45 -24.27
CA GLU A 271 6.36 -9.51 -25.10
C GLU A 271 5.06 -9.05 -25.77
N GLU A 272 4.37 -8.13 -25.11
CA GLU A 272 3.23 -7.42 -25.64
C GLU A 272 3.61 -6.34 -26.68
N GLY A 273 4.89 -6.13 -26.96
CA GLY A 273 5.36 -5.22 -28.01
C GLY A 273 5.56 -3.77 -27.56
N TYR A 274 5.51 -3.48 -26.26
CA TYR A 274 5.93 -2.20 -25.72
C TYR A 274 7.46 -2.15 -25.56
N GLN A 275 8.01 -0.95 -25.61
CA GLN A 275 9.39 -0.68 -25.24
C GLN A 275 9.43 -0.30 -23.76
N LEU A 276 10.33 -0.93 -23.00
CA LEU A 276 10.54 -0.63 -21.58
C LEU A 276 11.99 -0.27 -21.31
N ARG A 277 12.19 0.97 -20.85
CA ARG A 277 13.49 1.54 -20.51
C ARG A 277 13.54 1.93 -19.02
N PRO A 278 14.55 1.49 -18.26
CA PRO A 278 14.68 1.92 -16.87
C PRO A 278 15.07 3.40 -16.83
N ILE A 279 14.46 4.15 -15.93
CA ILE A 279 14.79 5.54 -15.66
C ILE A 279 15.78 5.56 -14.48
N PRO A 280 17.01 6.04 -14.66
CA PRO A 280 18.01 6.06 -13.60
C PRO A 280 17.62 7.05 -12.50
N ALA A 281 18.02 6.74 -11.27
CA ALA A 281 17.96 7.69 -10.16
C ALA A 281 19.10 8.69 -10.27
N ASP A 282 18.79 9.95 -10.58
CA ASP A 282 19.71 11.06 -10.29
C ASP A 282 19.57 11.41 -8.79
N ARG A 283 20.49 10.89 -7.96
CA ARG A 283 20.51 11.15 -6.51
C ARG A 283 21.20 12.47 -6.13
N ASP A 284 21.85 13.12 -7.11
CA ASP A 284 22.63 14.35 -6.93
C ASP A 284 21.82 15.60 -7.28
N SER A 285 20.78 15.48 -8.11
CA SER A 285 19.71 16.48 -8.21
C SER A 285 18.88 16.42 -6.92
N ARG A 286 19.25 17.22 -5.92
CA ARG A 286 18.40 17.51 -4.75
C ARG A 286 17.90 18.93 -4.88
N SER A 287 16.69 19.11 -5.40
CA SER A 287 15.91 20.32 -5.21
C SER A 287 14.91 20.06 -4.08
N PRO A 288 15.12 20.61 -2.87
CA PRO A 288 14.14 20.54 -1.78
C PRO A 288 12.76 21.09 -2.16
N ALA A 289 12.67 21.86 -3.25
CA ALA A 289 11.45 22.49 -3.72
C ALA A 289 10.52 21.55 -4.51
N ASP A 290 11.01 20.42 -5.04
CA ASP A 290 10.23 19.49 -5.89
C ASP A 290 9.89 18.16 -5.24
N SER A 291 10.35 17.97 -4.00
CA SER A 291 9.91 16.87 -3.16
C SER A 291 8.38 16.82 -3.14
N LEU A 292 7.81 15.68 -3.52
CA LEU A 292 6.37 15.43 -3.36
C LEU A 292 5.96 15.66 -1.89
N LEU A 293 6.93 15.46 -0.98
CA LEU A 293 6.83 15.56 0.47
C LEU A 293 6.23 16.90 0.94
N GLY A 294 5.20 16.79 1.77
CA GLY A 294 4.55 17.92 2.43
C GLY A 294 3.51 18.69 1.59
N LYS A 295 3.27 18.32 0.32
CA LYS A 295 2.32 19.06 -0.56
C LYS A 295 0.94 18.45 -0.71
N ILE A 296 0.69 17.30 -0.08
CA ILE A 296 -0.62 16.64 -0.13
C ILE A 296 -1.48 17.19 1.00
N LEU A 297 -2.10 18.34 0.71
CA LEU A 297 -3.20 18.91 1.47
C LEU A 297 -4.23 19.41 0.47
N CYS A 298 -4.62 18.60 -0.52
CA CYS A 298 -5.78 18.99 -1.30
C CYS A 298 -7.02 18.84 -0.43
N GLN A 299 -7.69 19.97 -0.17
CA GLN A 299 -9.00 19.94 0.45
C GLN A 299 -9.98 19.28 -0.53
N ARG A 300 -10.55 18.16 -0.12
CA ARG A 300 -11.60 17.45 -0.85
C ARG A 300 -12.95 17.83 -0.25
N GLU A 301 -13.94 18.04 -1.10
CA GLU A 301 -15.32 18.17 -0.61
C GLU A 301 -15.76 16.82 -0.05
N TRP A 302 -16.31 16.84 1.17
CA TRP A 302 -16.83 15.63 1.79
C TRP A 302 -18.26 15.38 1.29
N PRO A 303 -18.50 14.29 0.53
CA PRO A 303 -19.83 13.97 0.06
C PRO A 303 -20.82 13.82 1.22
N LYS A 304 -22.05 14.29 0.96
CA LYS A 304 -23.17 14.18 1.89
C LYS A 304 -23.73 12.76 1.86
N GLN A 305 -23.83 12.16 3.03
CA GLN A 305 -24.41 10.85 3.32
C GLN A 305 -25.73 11.01 4.07
N VAL A 306 -26.58 9.98 3.98
CA VAL A 306 -27.88 9.92 4.66
C VAL A 306 -27.90 8.69 5.57
N GLY A 307 -28.15 8.90 6.86
CA GLY A 307 -28.17 7.83 7.86
C GLY A 307 -29.53 7.68 8.53
N GLY A 308 -29.68 6.62 9.32
CA GLY A 308 -30.87 6.40 10.16
C GLY A 308 -32.18 6.29 9.36
N ARG A 309 -32.16 5.68 8.17
CA ARG A 309 -33.30 5.60 7.23
C ARG A 309 -33.85 6.97 6.79
N GLY A 310 -32.98 7.97 6.65
CA GLY A 310 -33.37 9.33 6.27
C GLY A 310 -33.56 10.30 7.43
N GLY A 311 -33.28 9.87 8.67
CA GLY A 311 -33.45 10.69 9.87
C GLY A 311 -32.39 11.78 10.03
N TYR A 312 -31.19 11.59 9.48
CA TYR A 312 -30.12 12.59 9.52
C TYR A 312 -29.22 12.51 8.29
N HIS A 313 -28.43 13.56 8.11
CA HIS A 313 -27.36 13.58 7.13
C HIS A 313 -26.03 13.88 7.82
N PHE A 314 -24.95 13.38 7.25
CA PHE A 314 -23.59 13.65 7.69
C PHE A 314 -22.70 13.78 6.47
N THR A 315 -21.53 14.37 6.62
CA THR A 315 -20.52 14.41 5.57
C THR A 315 -19.38 13.48 5.93
N PHE A 316 -18.84 12.77 4.95
CA PHE A 316 -17.76 11.81 5.15
C PHE A 316 -16.72 12.01 4.04
N PRO A 317 -15.43 11.72 4.25
CA PRO A 317 -14.38 11.99 3.26
C PRO A 317 -14.51 11.18 1.97
N PHE A 318 -15.31 10.11 1.98
CA PHE A 318 -15.54 9.24 0.82
C PHE A 318 -17.03 9.06 0.54
N ALA A 319 -17.35 8.88 -0.74
CA ALA A 319 -18.72 8.66 -1.21
C ALA A 319 -19.28 7.30 -0.77
N GLN A 320 -18.41 6.34 -0.46
CA GLN A 320 -18.78 5.05 0.08
C GLN A 320 -18.07 4.85 1.42
N CYS A 321 -18.78 4.28 2.38
CA CYS A 321 -18.27 3.90 3.68
C CYS A 321 -18.85 2.54 4.06
N PHE A 322 -18.14 1.80 4.89
CA PHE A 322 -18.66 0.56 5.44
C PHE A 322 -19.74 0.90 6.48
N GLU A 323 -20.96 0.43 6.27
CA GLU A 323 -22.07 0.61 7.19
C GLU A 323 -22.43 -0.70 7.86
N ARG A 324 -22.54 -0.68 9.19
CA ARG A 324 -23.10 -1.77 9.97
C ARG A 324 -24.18 -1.25 10.90
N SER A 325 -25.38 -1.79 10.76
CA SER A 325 -26.51 -1.49 11.65
C SER A 325 -26.86 -2.70 12.51
N ALA A 326 -26.90 -2.52 13.83
CA ALA A 326 -27.27 -3.54 14.80
C ALA A 326 -28.34 -3.00 15.75
N GLY A 327 -29.61 -3.28 15.45
CA GLY A 327 -30.74 -2.83 16.25
C GLY A 327 -30.90 -1.31 16.23
N ALA A 328 -30.61 -0.66 17.35
CA ALA A 328 -30.73 0.78 17.52
C ALA A 328 -29.46 1.56 17.16
N SER A 329 -28.34 0.86 16.97
CA SER A 329 -27.03 1.47 16.77
C SER A 329 -26.59 1.27 15.32
N SER A 330 -26.00 2.31 14.73
CA SER A 330 -25.39 2.25 13.40
C SER A 330 -23.96 2.75 13.48
N GLN A 331 -23.06 2.05 12.79
CA GLN A 331 -21.65 2.35 12.69
C GLN A 331 -21.31 2.61 11.22
N TYR A 332 -20.64 3.72 10.95
CA TYR A 332 -20.12 4.07 9.63
C TYR A 332 -18.62 4.24 9.74
N LEU A 333 -17.88 3.51 8.91
CA LEU A 333 -16.44 3.45 8.95
C LEU A 333 -15.87 3.79 7.57
N GLY A 334 -14.86 4.65 7.54
CA GLY A 334 -14.13 4.97 6.31
C GLY A 334 -12.68 5.25 6.60
N TYR A 335 -11.88 5.09 5.56
CA TYR A 335 -10.43 5.20 5.66
C TYR A 335 -9.93 6.11 4.56
N ASP A 336 -9.31 7.21 4.97
CA ASP A 336 -8.48 8.03 4.11
C ASP A 336 -7.06 7.51 4.12
N ILE A 337 -6.88 6.41 3.41
CA ILE A 337 -5.61 5.69 3.36
C ILE A 337 -4.53 6.63 2.81
N GLY A 338 -4.86 7.48 1.83
CA GLY A 338 -3.95 8.47 1.28
C GLY A 338 -3.39 9.46 2.30
N GLN A 339 -4.17 9.80 3.32
CA GLN A 339 -3.77 10.70 4.40
C GLN A 339 -3.41 9.97 5.69
N GLY A 340 -3.59 8.64 5.74
CA GLY A 340 -3.37 7.84 6.94
C GLY A 340 -4.44 8.06 8.03
N LEU A 341 -5.63 8.51 7.66
CA LEU A 341 -6.71 8.83 8.60
C LEU A 341 -7.82 7.79 8.52
N SER A 342 -8.43 7.49 9.67
CA SER A 342 -9.66 6.70 9.75
C SER A 342 -10.77 7.55 10.36
N TYR A 343 -11.99 7.30 9.91
CA TYR A 343 -13.17 8.04 10.32
C TYR A 343 -14.22 7.03 10.78
N LEU A 344 -14.74 7.27 11.99
CA LEU A 344 -15.78 6.45 12.59
C LEU A 344 -16.93 7.35 13.03
N LEU A 345 -18.13 7.07 12.55
CA LEU A 345 -19.37 7.64 13.07
C LEU A 345 -20.16 6.53 13.76
N LEU A 346 -20.36 6.69 15.07
CA LEU A 346 -21.23 5.84 15.87
C LEU A 346 -22.52 6.59 16.17
N THR A 347 -23.64 5.92 15.96
CA THR A 347 -24.95 6.38 16.39
C THR A 347 -25.56 5.32 17.28
N ASP A 348 -26.21 5.75 18.35
CA ASP A 348 -26.91 4.87 19.27
C ASP A 348 -28.15 5.60 19.81
N ARG A 349 -29.25 4.87 20.01
CA ARG A 349 -30.48 5.42 20.64
C ARG A 349 -30.48 5.27 22.16
N PHE A 350 -29.48 4.61 22.72
CA PHE A 350 -29.32 4.33 24.15
C PHE A 350 -28.10 5.01 24.76
N LEU A 351 -27.58 6.08 24.15
CA LEU A 351 -26.63 6.94 24.85
C LEU A 351 -27.28 7.35 26.19
N PRO A 352 -26.61 7.12 27.34
CA PRO A 352 -27.22 7.37 28.63
C PRO A 352 -27.62 8.85 28.71
N TYR A 353 -28.85 9.11 29.14
CA TYR A 353 -29.38 10.47 29.33
C TYR A 353 -28.51 11.33 30.26
N GLN A 354 -27.67 10.69 31.08
CA GLN A 354 -26.70 11.31 31.96
C GLN A 354 -25.30 10.87 31.52
N PHE A 355 -24.61 11.76 30.80
CA PHE A 355 -23.21 11.61 30.36
C PHE A 355 -22.19 11.72 31.52
N GLU A 356 -22.56 11.35 32.74
CA GLU A 356 -21.74 11.61 33.94
C GLU A 356 -20.41 10.84 33.94
N ASP A 357 -20.35 9.68 33.28
CA ASP A 357 -19.16 8.83 33.16
C ASP A 357 -18.73 8.57 31.70
N PHE A 358 -19.19 9.39 30.75
CA PHE A 358 -18.91 9.19 29.33
C PHE A 358 -17.42 9.11 29.01
N GLU A 359 -16.65 10.07 29.52
CA GLU A 359 -15.19 10.14 29.33
C GLU A 359 -14.50 8.88 29.85
N THR A 360 -14.98 8.36 30.99
CA THR A 360 -14.43 7.14 31.57
C THR A 360 -14.69 5.94 30.68
N ARG A 361 -15.97 5.72 30.30
CA ARG A 361 -16.39 4.54 29.56
C ARG A 361 -15.87 4.46 28.14
N PHE A 362 -15.70 5.60 27.46
CA PHE A 362 -15.35 5.63 26.04
C PHE A 362 -13.88 5.95 25.77
N PHE A 363 -13.18 6.58 26.71
CA PHE A 363 -11.79 7.00 26.50
C PHE A 363 -10.85 6.40 27.56
N THR A 364 -11.05 6.69 28.84
CA THR A 364 -10.02 6.34 29.84
C THR A 364 -9.94 4.84 30.13
N ASP A 365 -11.06 4.12 30.14
CA ASP A 365 -11.08 2.67 30.34
C ASP A 365 -10.39 1.91 29.20
N ASP A 366 -10.39 2.49 27.98
CA ASP A 366 -9.68 1.98 26.81
C ASP A 366 -8.21 2.44 26.74
N GLY A 367 -7.76 3.21 27.74
CA GLY A 367 -6.37 3.67 27.90
C GLY A 367 -6.05 4.99 27.19
N TYR A 368 -7.04 5.72 26.69
CA TYR A 368 -6.86 7.06 26.15
C TYR A 368 -6.72 8.10 27.26
N GLN A 369 -5.83 9.07 27.05
CA GLN A 369 -5.69 10.29 27.83
C GLN A 369 -6.36 11.44 27.09
N ILE A 370 -7.08 12.29 27.82
CA ILE A 370 -7.77 13.46 27.26
C ILE A 370 -6.83 14.66 27.34
N GLU A 371 -6.36 15.16 26.20
CA GLU A 371 -5.48 16.32 26.09
C GLU A 371 -6.27 17.63 26.01
N ALA A 372 -7.39 17.62 25.29
CA ALA A 372 -8.31 18.75 25.17
C ALA A 372 -9.76 18.28 25.19
N ASN A 373 -10.65 19.14 25.71
CA ASN A 373 -12.07 18.86 25.85
C ASN A 373 -12.87 20.16 25.76
N GLU A 374 -13.31 20.50 24.56
CA GLU A 374 -13.91 21.78 24.23
C GLU A 374 -15.39 21.63 23.83
N PRO A 375 -16.29 22.52 24.29
CA PRO A 375 -17.65 22.54 23.77
C PRO A 375 -17.64 22.94 22.28
N ILE A 376 -18.45 22.27 21.47
CA ILE A 376 -18.60 22.56 20.05
C ILE A 376 -20.07 22.55 19.64
N THR A 377 -20.41 23.35 18.64
CA THR A 377 -21.72 23.30 17.98
C THR A 377 -21.52 22.97 16.51
N VAL A 378 -22.11 21.88 16.05
CA VAL A 378 -22.04 21.45 14.64
C VAL A 378 -23.46 21.35 14.10
N ALA A 379 -23.78 22.13 13.06
CA ALA A 379 -25.11 22.16 12.44
C ALA A 379 -26.26 22.39 13.45
N GLY A 380 -26.03 23.19 14.50
CA GLY A 380 -27.01 23.48 15.55
C GLY A 380 -27.14 22.41 16.64
N LEU A 381 -26.33 21.34 16.59
CA LEU A 381 -26.23 20.33 17.64
C LEU A 381 -25.08 20.67 18.58
N GLU A 382 -25.35 20.69 19.88
CA GLU A 382 -24.34 20.87 20.91
C GLU A 382 -23.62 19.54 21.19
N GLY A 383 -22.31 19.63 21.41
CA GLY A 383 -21.48 18.49 21.73
C GLY A 383 -20.15 18.90 22.33
N ARG A 384 -19.22 17.95 22.38
CA ARG A 384 -17.86 18.15 22.88
C ARG A 384 -16.86 17.61 21.87
N ARG A 385 -15.80 18.36 21.59
CA ARG A 385 -14.64 17.92 20.83
C ARG A 385 -13.57 17.49 21.82
N TYR A 386 -13.05 16.27 21.63
CA TYR A 386 -11.96 15.73 22.42
C TYR A 386 -10.71 15.60 21.55
N GLU A 387 -9.56 15.93 22.12
CA GLU A 387 -8.26 15.53 21.59
C GLU A 387 -7.72 14.46 22.54
N LEU A 388 -7.44 13.28 21.99
CA LEU A 388 -7.12 12.08 22.75
C LEU A 388 -5.76 11.57 22.33
N PHE A 389 -4.97 11.12 23.29
CA PHE A 389 -3.67 10.50 23.07
C PHE A 389 -3.63 9.13 23.76
N ARG A 390 -3.06 8.11 23.11
CA ARG A 390 -2.89 6.78 23.70
C ARG A 390 -1.40 6.44 23.76
N PRO A 391 -0.77 6.43 24.95
CA PRO A 391 0.69 6.32 25.08
C PRO A 391 1.31 5.01 24.59
N ASP A 392 0.52 3.93 24.51
CA ASP A 392 1.01 2.57 24.26
C ASP A 392 0.84 2.11 22.79
N GLU A 393 0.38 2.99 21.90
CA GLU A 393 0.22 2.73 20.46
C GLU A 393 0.99 3.79 19.65
N ASP A 394 2.27 3.54 19.35
CA ASP A 394 3.09 4.26 18.36
C ASP A 394 3.20 3.46 17.05
#